data_AF-A0A9D8IX09-F1
#
_entry.id   AF-A0A9D8IX09-F1
#
_cell.length_a   1.000
_cell.length_b   1.000
_cell.length_c   1.000
_cell.angle_alpha   90.00
_cell.angle_beta   90.00
_cell.angle_gamma   90.00
#
_symmetry.space_group_name_H-M   'P 1'
#
loop_
_entity.id
_entity.type
_entity.pdbx_description
1 polymer ?
#
loop_
_entity_poly.entity_id
_entity_poly.type
_entity_poly.pdbx_seq_one_letter_code
_entity_poly.pdbx_strand_id
1 'polypeptide(L)'
;MIALLLKSYRSEQRLTQKELAAQLGISREHYSRLENGHAMPSLGVFERMCSELKLQMPSFLESQDQHGERIADVPVCQLCRQLSLSSRKKVIMLVQKLAEISAANRS
;
A
#
# COMPACT_ATOMS: atom_id res chain seq x y z
N MET A 1 0.30 -6.50 -6.74
CA MET A 1 0.34 -5.11 -7.26
C MET A 1 1.76 -4.55 -7.33
N ILE A 2 2.49 -4.51 -6.21
CA ILE A 2 3.89 -4.03 -6.12
C ILE A 2 4.85 -4.70 -7.11
N ALA A 3 4.78 -6.03 -7.18
CA ALA A 3 5.59 -6.86 -8.07
C ALA A 3 5.51 -6.41 -9.54
N LEU A 4 4.29 -6.20 -10.05
CA LEU A 4 4.04 -5.78 -11.42
C LEU A 4 4.56 -4.37 -11.68
N LEU A 5 4.35 -3.46 -10.73
CA LEU A 5 4.81 -2.09 -10.83
C LEU A 5 6.34 -2.01 -10.91
N LEU A 6 7.03 -2.72 -10.01
CA LEU A 6 8.49 -2.81 -10.00
C LEU A 6 9.02 -3.34 -11.33
N LYS A 7 8.41 -4.42 -11.83
CA LYS A 7 8.80 -5.05 -13.09
C LYS A 7 8.58 -4.12 -14.30
N SER A 8 7.44 -3.42 -14.36
CA SER A 8 7.12 -2.48 -15.43
C SER A 8 8.07 -1.29 -15.41
N TYR A 9 8.23 -0.62 -14.27
CA TYR A 9 9.15 0.51 -14.12
C TYR A 9 10.57 0.13 -14.51
N ARG A 10 11.07 -1.01 -13.99
CA ARG A 10 12.41 -1.51 -14.31
C ARG A 10 12.58 -1.72 -15.82
N SER A 11 11.57 -2.30 -16.48
CA SER A 11 11.62 -2.59 -17.92
C SER A 11 11.54 -1.33 -18.77
N GLU A 12 10.69 -0.36 -18.40
CA GLU A 12 10.59 0.96 -19.05
C GLU A 12 11.89 1.74 -18.97
N GLN A 13 12.56 1.68 -17.81
CA GLN A 13 13.86 2.33 -17.59
C GLN A 13 15.06 1.49 -18.05
N ARG A 14 14.83 0.29 -18.61
CA ARG A 14 15.87 -0.67 -19.05
C ARG A 14 16.90 -1.02 -17.97
N LEU A 15 16.47 -1.06 -16.72
CA LEU A 15 17.32 -1.37 -15.56
C LEU A 15 17.39 -2.88 -15.32
N THR A 16 18.49 -3.33 -14.72
CA THR A 16 18.60 -4.65 -14.10
C THR A 16 17.99 -4.65 -12.70
N GLN A 17 17.68 -5.83 -12.15
CA GLN A 17 17.22 -5.95 -10.76
C GLN A 17 18.25 -5.38 -9.77
N LYS A 18 19.55 -5.47 -10.09
CA LYS A 18 20.63 -4.96 -9.25
C LYS A 18 20.66 -3.43 -9.22
N GLU A 19 20.47 -2.78 -10.37
CA GLU A 19 20.47 -1.32 -10.46
C GLU A 19 19.29 -0.70 -9.75
N LEU A 20 18.07 -1.23 -9.95
CA LEU A 20 16.90 -0.71 -9.26
C LEU A 20 16.91 -1.04 -7.76
N ALA A 21 17.45 -2.19 -7.36
CA ALA A 21 17.68 -2.47 -5.94
C ALA A 21 18.63 -1.44 -5.29
N ALA A 22 19.69 -1.05 -5.99
CA ALA A 22 20.62 -0.03 -5.52
C ALA A 22 19.96 1.35 -5.39
N GLN A 23 19.12 1.75 -6.35
CA GLN A 23 18.32 2.99 -6.26
C GLN A 23 17.38 2.98 -5.06
N LEU A 24 16.72 1.85 -4.78
CA LEU A 24 15.85 1.69 -3.62
C LEU A 24 16.61 1.46 -2.31
N GLY A 25 17.94 1.38 -2.34
CA GLY A 25 18.79 1.12 -1.19
C GLY A 25 18.48 -0.21 -0.49
N ILE A 26 18.22 -1.25 -1.27
CA ILE A 26 17.98 -2.63 -0.80
C ILE A 26 18.88 -3.63 -1.53
N SER A 27 19.01 -4.85 -1.00
CA SER A 27 19.74 -5.90 -1.70
C SER A 27 18.99 -6.38 -2.95
N ARG A 28 19.74 -6.84 -3.96
CA ARG A 28 19.17 -7.44 -5.19
C ARG A 28 18.27 -8.64 -4.88
N GLU A 29 18.61 -9.41 -3.85
CA GLU A 29 17.82 -10.56 -3.42
C GLU A 29 16.49 -10.14 -2.80
N HIS A 30 16.49 -9.11 -1.93
CA HIS A 30 15.25 -8.54 -1.39
C HIS A 30 14.38 -7.98 -2.53
N TYR A 31 14.98 -7.20 -3.44
CA TYR A 31 14.28 -6.71 -4.63
C TYR A 31 13.66 -7.84 -5.45
N SER A 32 14.40 -8.93 -5.70
CA SER A 32 13.89 -10.08 -6.45
C SER A 32 12.65 -10.70 -5.80
N ARG A 33 12.64 -10.82 -4.47
CA ARG A 33 11.46 -11.30 -3.74
C ARG A 33 10.28 -10.35 -3.88
N LEU A 34 10.50 -9.04 -3.87
CA LEU A 34 9.45 -8.04 -4.07
C LEU A 34 8.90 -8.09 -5.50
N GLU A 35 9.76 -8.13 -6.52
CA GLU A 35 9.37 -8.16 -7.95
C GLU A 35 8.63 -9.46 -8.32
N ASN A 36 8.89 -10.56 -7.61
CA ASN A 36 8.18 -11.84 -7.80
C ASN A 36 6.99 -12.04 -6.84
N GLY A 37 6.70 -11.09 -5.95
CA GLY A 37 5.57 -11.18 -5.01
C GLY A 37 5.77 -12.15 -3.84
N HIS A 38 7.02 -12.57 -3.57
CA HIS A 38 7.39 -13.44 -2.45
C HIS A 38 7.72 -12.66 -1.16
N ALA A 39 7.60 -11.34 -1.17
CA ALA A 39 7.77 -10.47 -0.02
C ALA A 39 6.95 -9.18 -0.18
N MET A 40 6.63 -8.55 0.95
CA MET A 40 6.13 -7.18 1.03
C MET A 40 7.27 -6.24 1.44
N PRO A 41 7.34 -5.02 0.89
CA PRO A 41 8.32 -4.04 1.34
C PRO A 41 7.97 -3.57 2.76
N SER A 42 8.98 -3.32 3.58
CA SER A 42 8.77 -2.57 4.83
C SER A 42 8.37 -1.12 4.52
N LEU A 43 7.79 -0.43 5.50
CA LEU A 43 7.37 0.97 5.35
C LEU A 43 8.49 1.87 4.80
N GLY A 44 9.71 1.76 5.34
CA GLY A 44 10.85 2.56 4.84
C GLY A 44 11.37 2.17 3.46
N VAL A 45 11.16 0.92 3.00
CA VAL A 45 11.43 0.56 1.59
C VAL A 45 10.33 1.15 0.72
N PHE A 46 9.09 1.11 1.19
CA PHE A 46 7.95 1.62 0.46
C PHE A 46 7.97 3.15 0.29
N GLU A 47 8.34 3.91 1.32
CA GLU A 47 8.55 5.37 1.22
C GLU A 47 9.64 5.74 0.20
N ARG A 48 10.73 4.96 0.17
CA ARG A 48 11.79 5.10 -0.84
C ARG A 48 11.28 4.78 -2.24
N MET A 49 10.48 3.73 -2.39
CA MET A 49 9.83 3.42 -3.67
C MET A 49 8.98 4.59 -4.14
N CYS A 50 8.22 5.25 -3.27
CA CYS A 50 7.35 6.35 -3.70
C CYS A 50 8.10 7.63 -4.04
N SER A 51 9.20 7.91 -3.35
CA SER A 51 10.07 9.03 -3.69
C SER A 51 10.84 8.80 -5.00
N GLU A 52 11.49 7.65 -5.15
CA GLU A 52 12.33 7.33 -6.32
C GLU A 52 11.50 7.06 -7.59
N LEU A 53 10.40 6.31 -7.45
CA LEU A 53 9.54 5.92 -8.57
C LEU A 53 8.46 6.99 -8.85
N LYS A 54 8.45 8.11 -8.12
CA LYS A 54 7.47 9.21 -8.22
C LYS A 54 6.02 8.73 -8.15
N LEU A 55 5.75 7.71 -7.34
CA LEU A 55 4.42 7.12 -7.22
C LEU A 55 3.56 7.96 -6.28
N GLN A 56 2.33 8.27 -6.71
CA GLN A 56 1.34 8.93 -5.87
C GLN A 56 0.79 7.91 -4.85
N MET A 57 1.06 8.15 -3.56
CA MET A 57 0.64 7.34 -2.40
C MET A 57 -0.78 6.72 -2.42
N PRO A 58 -1.86 7.40 -2.86
CA PRO A 58 -3.22 6.92 -2.59
C PRO A 58 -3.65 5.68 -3.39
N SER A 59 -3.05 5.40 -4.55
CA SER A 59 -3.43 4.27 -5.41
C SER A 59 -2.72 2.95 -5.06
N PHE A 60 -1.72 2.99 -4.18
CA PHE A 60 -0.92 1.82 -3.83
C PHE A 60 -1.50 1.00 -2.66
N LEU A 61 -2.23 1.65 -1.75
CA LEU A 61 -2.77 1.05 -0.54
C LEU A 61 -4.10 0.30 -0.75
N GLU A 62 -4.56 0.15 -2.00
CA GLU A 62 -5.75 -0.64 -2.31
C GLU A 62 -5.44 -2.14 -2.22
N SER A 63 -5.66 -2.64 -1.00
CA SER A 63 -6.00 -3.99 -0.52
C SER A 63 -5.16 -5.19 -0.97
N GLN A 64 -4.41 -5.73 0.01
CA GLN A 64 -4.19 -7.17 0.15
C GLN A 64 -4.83 -7.61 1.48
N ASP A 65 -6.16 -7.56 1.55
CA ASP A 65 -6.88 -8.22 2.63
C ASP A 65 -7.00 -9.71 2.27
N GLN A 66 -5.96 -10.45 2.63
CA GLN A 66 -6.03 -11.90 2.72
C GLN A 66 -6.30 -12.22 4.19
N HIS A 67 -7.60 -12.30 4.54
CA HIS A 67 -8.24 -12.87 5.74
C HIS A 67 -9.33 -11.94 6.30
N GLY A 68 -10.57 -12.22 5.91
CA GLY A 68 -11.78 -11.61 6.48
C GLY A 68 -12.94 -11.76 5.51
N GLU A 69 -14.01 -12.43 5.93
CA GLU A 69 -15.19 -12.70 5.09
C GLU A 69 -15.75 -11.39 4.47
N ARG A 70 -16.00 -11.45 3.16
CA ARG A 70 -16.35 -10.31 2.31
C ARG A 70 -17.66 -9.65 2.75
N ILE A 71 -17.59 -8.40 3.19
CA ILE A 71 -18.65 -7.43 2.90
C ILE A 71 -18.29 -6.85 1.52
N ALA A 72 -19.21 -6.90 0.55
CA ALA A 72 -18.97 -6.43 -0.81
C ALA A 72 -18.20 -5.11 -0.83
N ASP A 73 -16.98 -5.14 -1.39
CA ASP A 73 -16.01 -4.06 -1.36
C ASP A 73 -16.54 -2.82 -2.09
N VAL A 74 -17.35 -2.02 -1.42
CA VAL A 74 -17.48 -0.61 -1.76
C VAL A 74 -16.39 0.09 -0.96
N PRO A 75 -15.33 0.59 -1.61
CA PRO A 75 -14.26 1.26 -0.90
C PRO A 75 -14.86 2.41 -0.09
N VAL A 76 -14.64 2.42 1.23
CA VAL A 76 -15.17 3.47 2.13
C VAL A 76 -14.78 4.87 1.62
N CYS A 77 -13.64 4.97 0.94
CA CYS A 77 -13.18 6.18 0.26
C CYS A 77 -14.11 6.64 -0.87
N GLN A 78 -14.70 5.72 -1.66
CA GLN A 78 -15.67 6.05 -2.70
C GLN A 78 -16.96 6.62 -2.11
N LEU A 79 -17.48 6.02 -1.04
CA LEU A 79 -18.64 6.56 -0.32
C LEU A 79 -18.32 7.92 0.29
N CYS A 80 -17.16 8.06 0.94
CA CYS A 80 -16.74 9.33 1.53
C CYS A 80 -16.68 10.47 0.50
N ARG A 81 -16.29 10.22 -0.75
CA ARG A 81 -16.25 11.25 -1.81
C ARG A 81 -17.63 11.87 -2.07
N GLN A 82 -18.70 11.09 -1.91
CA GLN A 82 -20.08 11.54 -2.12
C GLN A 82 -20.66 12.28 -0.90
N LEU A 83 -19.96 12.27 0.24
CA LEU A 83 -20.40 12.92 1.48
C LEU A 83 -19.87 14.35 1.62
N SER A 84 -20.65 15.18 2.32
CA SER A 84 -20.21 16.51 2.77
C SER A 84 -19.08 16.43 3.81
N LEU A 85 -18.35 17.53 3.99
CA LEU A 85 -17.22 17.60 4.95
C LEU A 85 -17.65 17.23 6.38
N SER A 86 -18.82 17.69 6.82
CA SER A 86 -19.36 17.40 8.16
C SER A 86 -19.67 15.91 8.33
N SER A 87 -20.18 15.25 7.29
CA SER A 87 -20.46 13.81 7.31
C SER A 87 -19.17 12.99 7.26
N ARG A 88 -18.15 13.41 6.50
CA ARG A 88 -16.82 12.76 6.49
C ARG A 88 -16.17 12.79 7.87
N LYS A 89 -16.23 13.93 8.58
CA LYS A 89 -15.70 14.04 9.95
C LYS A 89 -16.36 13.04 10.90
N LYS A 90 -17.67 12.82 10.78
CA LYS A 90 -18.40 11.83 11.59
C LYS A 90 -17.96 10.40 11.29
N VAL A 91 -17.73 10.07 10.01
CA VAL A 91 -17.21 8.75 9.60
C VAL A 91 -15.83 8.49 10.21
N ILE A 92 -14.93 9.48 10.13
CA ILE A 92 -13.58 9.38 10.72
C ILE A 92 -13.66 9.11 12.24
N MET A 93 -14.49 9.88 12.97
CA MET A 93 -14.68 9.65 14.40
C MET A 93 -15.22 8.25 14.72
N LEU A 94 -16.13 7.72 13.90
CA LEU A 94 -16.67 6.37 14.09
C LEU A 94 -15.59 5.30 13.90
N VAL A 95 -14.79 5.39 12.83
CA VAL A 95 -13.70 4.45 12.54
C VAL A 95 -12.65 4.47 13.65
N GLN A 96 -12.30 5.66 14.16
CA GLN A 96 -11.37 5.79 15.29
C GLN A 96 -11.89 5.08 16.54
N LYS A 97 -13.16 5.30 16.90
CA LYS A 97 -13.79 4.61 18.04
C LYS A 97 -13.82 3.10 17.87
N LEU A 98 -14.11 2.61 16.66
CA LEU A 98 -14.10 1.18 16.38
C LEU A 98 -12.70 0.57 16.51
N ALA A 99 -11.66 1.30 16.09
CA ALA A 99 -10.27 0.89 16.25
C ALA A 99 -9.87 0.81 17.73
N GLU A 100 -10.30 1.77 18.55
CA GLU A 100 -10.08 1.78 20.00
C GLU A 100 -10.74 0.56 20.67
N ILE A 101 -11.98 0.24 20.33
CA ILE A 101 -12.72 -0.93 20.87
C ILE A 101 -12.02 -2.24 20.44
N SER A 102 -11.57 -2.31 19.19
CA SER A 102 -10.82 -3.46 18.66
C SER A 102 -9.48 -3.67 19.36
N ALA A 103 -8.82 -2.59 19.78
CA ALA A 103 -7.59 -2.67 20.56
C ALA A 103 -7.86 -3.12 22.01
N ALA A 104 -8.93 -2.61 22.63
CA ALA A 104 -9.33 -2.99 23.99
C ALA A 104 -9.81 -4.44 24.13
N ASN A 105 -10.42 -5.03 23.09
CA ASN A 105 -10.82 -6.44 23.12
C ASN A 105 -9.67 -7.43 22.90
N ARG A 106 -8.45 -6.95 22.62
CA ARG A 106 -7.24 -7.78 22.43
C ARG A 106 -6.34 -7.85 23.66
N SER A 107 -6.68 -7.12 24.73
CA SER A 107 -6.04 -7.14 26.06
C SER A 107 -6.90 -7.89 27.07
#